data_AF-A0A183H9G8-F1
#
_entry.id   AF-A0A183H9G8-F1
#
_cell.length_a   1.000
_cell.length_b   1.000
_cell.length_c   1.000
_cell.angle_alpha   90.00
_cell.angle_beta   90.00
_cell.angle_gamma   90.00
#
_symmetry.space_group_name_H-M   'P 1'
#
loop_
_entity.id
_entity.type
_entity.pdbx_description
1 polymer ?
#
loop_
_entity_poly.entity_id
_entity_poly.type
_entity_poly.pdbx_seq_one_letter_code
_entity_poly.pdbx_strand_id
1 'polypeptide(L)'
;MFARNKELGMTRFVTYKKDPSQLSKIHYVIIGISSAAEIAYYSYMYAIVNQKHYKLITSYIRAAALIGKFFAFGLGQFLVSFQYGSYLLLNQISFGSTCVILGIAAILPSIPSKLTANKIIEIVGDKPKTSNVSTNYEEELKNNERKFEEKIVLNTNSPNVDRGIVDYFRAVWYHFNIFRRNKIVLKWSIWWALTSCGIFQVMNYVQTLWATMQTYSDTYNGIIECANTFIGAFISFLVQYISVNWSKQGEYILLITSAIISVLLVIMSRTEVIYVTYALYVVIITIYHLLITVASVNIATQLDSASYGLIFGWDTFLALFLQTILTIAVADKHGFSLSIRTQVFIYQ
;
A
#
# COMPACT_ATOMS: atom_id res chain seq x y z
N MET A 1 -0.98 -3.96 -10.45
CA MET A 1 -0.66 -5.40 -10.36
C MET A 1 -1.28 -6.21 -11.49
N PHE A 2 -2.55 -5.98 -11.83
CA PHE A 2 -3.13 -6.41 -13.12
C PHE A 2 -2.37 -5.87 -14.35
N ALA A 3 -1.66 -4.74 -14.17
CA ALA A 3 -0.72 -4.19 -15.14
C ALA A 3 0.66 -4.89 -15.20
N ARG A 4 0.99 -5.78 -14.27
CA ARG A 4 2.31 -6.43 -14.20
C ARG A 4 2.31 -7.80 -14.90
N ASN A 5 1.17 -8.52 -14.89
CA ASN A 5 0.93 -9.62 -15.85
C ASN A 5 0.79 -9.15 -17.31
N LYS A 6 0.58 -7.83 -17.52
CA LYS A 6 0.75 -7.25 -18.86
C LYS A 6 2.21 -7.28 -19.32
N GLU A 7 3.22 -7.48 -18.47
CA GLU A 7 4.63 -7.42 -18.90
C GLU A 7 4.98 -8.59 -19.83
N LEU A 8 4.54 -9.83 -19.57
CA LEU A 8 4.84 -10.95 -20.48
C LEU A 8 4.02 -10.91 -21.80
N GLY A 9 2.79 -10.37 -21.76
CA GLY A 9 1.94 -10.20 -22.94
C GLY A 9 2.26 -8.95 -23.77
N MET A 10 2.47 -7.79 -23.14
CA MET A 10 2.84 -6.55 -23.82
C MET A 10 4.27 -6.59 -24.35
N THR A 11 5.21 -7.29 -23.72
CA THR A 11 6.56 -7.44 -24.31
C THR A 11 6.50 -8.18 -25.66
N ARG A 12 5.48 -9.04 -25.88
CA ARG A 12 5.20 -9.68 -27.19
C ARG A 12 4.40 -8.81 -28.17
N PHE A 13 3.54 -7.89 -27.71
CA PHE A 13 2.79 -6.98 -28.60
C PHE A 13 3.59 -5.74 -29.01
N VAL A 14 4.45 -5.27 -28.12
CA VAL A 14 5.28 -4.09 -28.31
C VAL A 14 6.44 -4.37 -29.28
N THR A 15 6.80 -5.63 -29.49
CA THR A 15 7.77 -6.04 -30.52
C THR A 15 7.25 -5.91 -31.96
N TYR A 16 5.96 -5.60 -32.17
CA TYR A 16 5.35 -5.58 -33.52
C TYR A 16 5.00 -4.18 -34.07
N LYS A 17 5.21 -3.09 -33.33
CA LYS A 17 5.00 -1.72 -33.86
C LYS A 17 6.02 -0.72 -33.30
N LYS A 18 6.62 0.04 -34.23
CA LYS A 18 7.59 1.14 -34.06
C LYS A 18 7.50 1.88 -32.70
N ASP A 19 8.65 1.98 -32.05
CA ASP A 19 8.96 2.63 -30.76
C ASP A 19 8.27 2.12 -29.47
N PRO A 20 8.66 0.90 -29.01
CA PRO A 20 8.36 0.35 -27.70
C PRO A 20 8.55 1.24 -26.47
N SER A 21 9.49 2.18 -26.56
CA SER A 21 10.08 2.82 -25.39
C SER A 21 9.18 3.91 -24.81
N GLN A 22 8.49 4.69 -25.65
CA GLN A 22 7.69 5.83 -25.19
C GLN A 22 6.36 5.40 -24.58
N LEU A 23 5.65 4.46 -25.21
CA LEU A 23 4.41 3.92 -24.66
C LEU A 23 4.63 3.23 -23.31
N SER A 24 5.74 2.50 -23.16
CA SER A 24 6.12 1.89 -21.90
C SER A 24 6.42 2.96 -20.83
N LYS A 25 7.14 4.03 -21.16
CA LYS A 25 7.39 5.15 -20.23
C LYS A 25 6.10 5.82 -19.76
N ILE A 26 5.18 6.13 -20.68
CA ILE A 26 3.87 6.74 -20.35
C ILE A 26 3.08 5.81 -19.43
N HIS A 27 3.09 4.50 -19.69
CA HIS A 27 2.44 3.52 -18.83
C HIS A 27 2.95 3.56 -17.39
N TYR A 28 4.27 3.63 -17.18
CA TYR A 28 4.86 3.71 -15.84
C TYR A 28 4.50 5.01 -15.12
N VAL A 29 4.45 6.14 -15.82
CA VAL A 29 4.01 7.43 -15.24
C VAL A 29 2.56 7.32 -14.77
N ILE A 30 1.67 6.74 -15.56
CA ILE A 30 0.26 6.55 -15.19
C ILE A 30 0.11 5.62 -13.99
N ILE A 31 0.91 4.53 -13.92
CA ILE A 31 0.93 3.65 -12.74
C ILE A 31 1.36 4.41 -11.48
N GLY A 32 2.37 5.27 -11.59
CA GLY A 32 2.83 6.12 -10.48
C GLY A 32 1.72 7.05 -9.99
N ILE A 33 1.04 7.74 -10.90
CA ILE A 33 -0.10 8.61 -10.57
C ILE A 33 -1.24 7.80 -9.92
N SER A 34 -1.57 6.62 -10.47
CA SER A 34 -2.59 5.75 -9.89
C SER A 34 -2.24 5.31 -8.47
N SER A 35 -0.96 5.03 -8.19
CA SER A 35 -0.50 4.62 -6.86
C SER A 35 -0.56 5.78 -5.87
N ALA A 36 -0.22 7.01 -6.32
CA ALA A 36 -0.38 8.21 -5.51
C ALA A 36 -1.86 8.52 -5.21
N ALA A 37 -2.74 8.33 -6.20
CA ALA A 37 -4.19 8.50 -6.03
C ALA A 37 -4.79 7.50 -5.02
N GLU A 38 -4.28 6.26 -4.96
CA GLU A 38 -4.69 5.28 -3.94
C GLU A 38 -4.40 5.78 -2.52
N ILE A 39 -3.20 6.33 -2.29
CA ILE A 39 -2.80 6.90 -1.00
C ILE A 39 -3.67 8.13 -0.67
N ALA A 40 -3.95 8.98 -1.66
CA ALA A 40 -4.83 10.14 -1.49
C ALA A 40 -6.27 9.72 -1.15
N TYR A 41 -6.79 8.65 -1.75
CA TYR A 41 -8.12 8.12 -1.45
C TYR A 41 -8.20 7.54 -0.04
N TYR A 42 -7.21 6.73 0.37
CA TYR A 42 -7.09 6.27 1.75
C TYR A 42 -7.07 7.45 2.71
N SER A 43 -6.47 8.56 2.26
CA SER A 43 -6.40 9.74 3.07
C SER A 43 -7.75 10.37 3.31
N TYR A 44 -8.41 10.71 2.21
CA TYR A 44 -9.77 11.21 2.22
C TYR A 44 -10.69 10.41 3.16
N MET A 45 -10.62 9.07 3.14
CA MET A 45 -11.48 8.23 3.96
C MET A 45 -11.24 8.37 5.47
N TYR A 46 -9.98 8.53 5.91
CA TYR A 46 -9.69 8.75 7.33
C TYR A 46 -9.99 10.18 7.80
N ALA A 47 -10.04 11.15 6.88
CA ALA A 47 -10.39 12.53 7.18
C ALA A 47 -11.90 12.70 7.47
N ILE A 48 -12.76 11.99 6.72
CA ILE A 48 -14.22 12.07 6.87
C ILE A 48 -14.78 11.17 7.98
N VAL A 49 -13.98 10.22 8.49
CA VAL A 49 -14.41 9.26 9.51
C VAL A 49 -13.81 9.59 10.89
N ASN A 50 -14.58 9.32 11.94
CA ASN A 50 -14.13 9.44 13.33
C ASN A 50 -13.09 8.37 13.68
N GLN A 51 -12.09 8.73 14.49
CA GLN A 51 -10.99 7.83 14.90
C GLN A 51 -11.46 6.50 15.49
N LYS A 52 -12.60 6.50 16.19
CA LYS A 52 -13.25 5.31 16.77
C LYS A 52 -13.52 4.21 15.73
N HIS A 53 -13.70 4.57 14.46
CA HIS A 53 -14.01 3.65 13.36
C HIS A 53 -12.81 3.40 12.44
N TYR A 54 -11.60 3.88 12.76
CA TYR A 54 -10.44 3.70 11.88
C TYR A 54 -10.14 2.23 11.61
N LYS A 55 -10.18 1.38 12.64
CA LYS A 55 -10.01 -0.06 12.47
C LYS A 55 -10.99 -0.66 11.46
N LEU A 56 -12.26 -0.26 11.55
CA LEU A 56 -13.34 -0.72 10.68
C LEU A 56 -13.10 -0.25 9.23
N ILE A 57 -12.83 1.04 9.05
CA ILE A 57 -12.66 1.64 7.72
C ILE A 57 -11.39 1.16 7.03
N THR A 58 -10.27 1.00 7.75
CA THR A 58 -9.06 0.38 7.20
C THR A 58 -9.35 -1.01 6.64
N SER A 59 -10.09 -1.83 7.40
CA SER A 59 -10.43 -3.19 7.00
C SER A 59 -11.30 -3.20 5.75
N TYR A 60 -12.34 -2.35 5.70
CA TYR A 60 -13.22 -2.20 4.52
C TYR A 60 -12.48 -1.73 3.27
N ILE A 61 -11.69 -0.66 3.38
CA ILE A 61 -10.98 -0.07 2.25
C ILE A 61 -10.00 -1.07 1.66
N ARG A 62 -9.24 -1.77 2.51
CA ARG A 62 -8.27 -2.79 2.06
C ARG A 62 -8.97 -3.99 1.44
N ALA A 63 -10.06 -4.46 2.04
CA ALA A 63 -10.87 -5.53 1.47
C ALA A 63 -11.45 -5.13 0.10
N ALA A 64 -12.00 -3.92 -0.03
CA ALA A 64 -12.56 -3.41 -1.28
C ALA A 64 -11.48 -3.28 -2.38
N ALA A 65 -10.29 -2.77 -2.05
CA ALA A 65 -9.16 -2.70 -2.98
C ALA A 65 -8.74 -4.10 -3.48
N LEU A 66 -8.77 -5.11 -2.61
CA LEU A 66 -8.44 -6.49 -2.96
C LEU A 66 -9.56 -7.17 -3.76
N ILE A 67 -10.83 -6.90 -3.45
CA ILE A 67 -11.98 -7.34 -4.26
C ILE A 67 -11.90 -6.78 -5.68
N GLY A 68 -11.52 -5.51 -5.83
CA GLY A 68 -11.28 -4.92 -7.15
C GLY A 68 -10.18 -5.65 -7.93
N LYS A 69 -9.09 -6.02 -7.25
CA LYS A 69 -8.02 -6.85 -7.85
C LYS A 69 -8.49 -8.27 -8.18
N PHE A 70 -9.34 -8.86 -7.34
CA PHE A 70 -9.95 -10.17 -7.59
C PHE A 70 -10.80 -10.15 -8.87
N PHE A 71 -11.69 -9.18 -9.04
CA PHE A 71 -12.47 -9.07 -10.26
C PHE A 71 -11.60 -8.79 -11.48
N ALA A 72 -10.55 -7.98 -11.33
CA ALA A 72 -9.58 -7.78 -12.40
C ALA A 72 -8.93 -9.12 -12.78
N PHE A 73 -8.25 -9.80 -11.84
CA PHE A 73 -7.59 -11.10 -12.07
C PHE A 73 -8.54 -12.15 -12.63
N GLY A 74 -9.74 -12.28 -12.06
CA GLY A 74 -10.78 -13.18 -12.53
C GLY A 74 -11.22 -12.89 -13.97
N LEU A 75 -11.49 -11.62 -14.30
CA LEU A 75 -11.88 -11.22 -15.66
C LEU A 75 -10.73 -11.43 -16.66
N GLY A 76 -9.50 -11.09 -16.30
CA GLY A 76 -8.32 -11.33 -17.12
C GLY A 76 -8.12 -12.81 -17.41
N GLN A 77 -8.19 -13.63 -16.36
CA GLN A 77 -8.05 -15.07 -16.48
C GLN A 77 -9.19 -15.68 -17.31
N PHE A 78 -10.43 -15.23 -17.12
CA PHE A 78 -11.59 -15.64 -17.91
C PHE A 78 -11.37 -15.35 -19.40
N LEU A 79 -11.02 -14.11 -19.75
CA LEU A 79 -10.83 -13.71 -21.15
C LEU A 79 -9.70 -14.47 -21.85
N VAL A 80 -8.59 -14.72 -21.13
CA VAL A 80 -7.46 -15.50 -21.66
C VAL A 80 -7.84 -16.98 -21.83
N SER A 81 -8.53 -17.58 -20.86
CA SER A 81 -8.84 -19.01 -20.86
C SER A 81 -9.81 -19.41 -21.97
N PHE A 82 -10.80 -18.57 -22.26
CA PHE A 82 -11.81 -18.86 -23.29
C PHE A 82 -11.48 -18.30 -24.68
N GLN A 83 -10.31 -17.68 -24.86
CA GLN A 83 -9.90 -17.00 -26.10
C GLN A 83 -10.91 -15.96 -26.64
N TYR A 84 -11.87 -15.52 -25.81
CA TYR A 84 -12.94 -14.59 -26.21
C TYR A 84 -12.48 -13.12 -26.31
N GLY A 85 -11.27 -12.79 -25.86
CA GLY A 85 -10.81 -11.40 -25.76
C GLY A 85 -9.43 -11.16 -26.35
N SER A 86 -9.33 -10.15 -27.23
CA SER A 86 -8.05 -9.54 -27.57
C SER A 86 -7.57 -8.64 -26.43
N TYR A 87 -6.26 -8.38 -26.34
CA TYR A 87 -5.69 -7.42 -25.37
C TYR A 87 -6.32 -6.02 -25.47
N LEU A 88 -6.86 -5.66 -26.64
CA LEU A 88 -7.59 -4.42 -26.87
C LEU A 88 -8.89 -4.37 -26.06
N LEU A 89 -9.65 -5.46 -26.02
CA LEU A 89 -10.89 -5.55 -25.25
C LEU A 89 -10.63 -5.36 -23.74
N LEU A 90 -9.56 -5.96 -23.22
CA LEU A 90 -9.19 -5.80 -21.80
C LEU A 90 -8.83 -4.35 -21.46
N ASN A 91 -8.14 -3.66 -22.38
CA ASN A 91 -7.82 -2.24 -22.23
C ASN A 91 -9.07 -1.36 -22.32
N GLN A 92 -10.03 -1.68 -23.20
CA GLN A 92 -11.29 -0.95 -23.31
C GLN A 92 -12.14 -1.08 -22.04
N ILE A 93 -12.24 -2.28 -21.47
CA ILE A 93 -12.94 -2.51 -20.20
C ILE A 93 -12.27 -1.72 -19.07
N SER A 94 -10.94 -1.74 -18.99
CA SER A 94 -10.19 -0.98 -17.99
C SER A 94 -10.41 0.53 -18.13
N PHE A 95 -10.46 1.03 -19.36
CA PHE A 95 -10.75 2.43 -19.66
C PHE A 95 -12.18 2.82 -19.22
N GLY A 96 -13.17 2.02 -19.61
CA GLY A 96 -14.57 2.22 -19.20
C GLY A 96 -14.73 2.22 -17.67
N SER A 97 -14.09 1.27 -16.97
CA SER A 97 -14.09 1.24 -15.50
C SER A 97 -13.49 2.51 -14.89
N THR A 98 -12.45 3.09 -15.51
CA THR A 98 -11.81 4.32 -15.01
C THR A 98 -12.75 5.52 -15.19
N CYS A 99 -13.47 5.61 -16.31
CA CYS A 99 -14.48 6.66 -16.51
C CYS A 99 -15.61 6.61 -15.48
N VAL A 100 -16.08 5.40 -15.14
CA VAL A 100 -17.11 5.21 -14.10
C VAL A 100 -16.58 5.66 -12.73
N ILE A 101 -15.36 5.27 -12.37
CA ILE A 101 -14.72 5.68 -11.11
C ILE A 101 -14.55 7.20 -11.04
N LEU A 102 -14.19 7.87 -12.15
CA LEU A 102 -14.11 9.33 -12.20
C LEU A 102 -15.47 10.00 -11.95
N GLY A 103 -16.56 9.44 -12.51
CA GLY A 103 -17.91 9.91 -12.24
C GLY A 103 -18.29 9.77 -10.76
N ILE A 104 -17.97 8.64 -10.14
CA ILE A 104 -18.20 8.41 -8.70
C ILE A 104 -17.37 9.38 -7.86
N ALA A 105 -16.10 9.60 -8.22
CA ALA A 105 -15.20 10.50 -7.51
C ALA A 105 -15.71 11.96 -7.52
N ALA A 106 -16.37 12.39 -8.60
CA ALA A 106 -16.97 13.73 -8.69
C ALA A 106 -18.16 13.94 -7.73
N ILE A 107 -18.81 12.86 -7.28
CA ILE A 107 -19.97 12.88 -6.37
C ILE A 107 -19.51 12.77 -4.89
N LEU A 108 -18.23 12.44 -4.64
CA LEU A 108 -17.73 12.30 -3.27
C LEU A 108 -17.90 13.60 -2.49
N PRO A 109 -18.38 13.53 -1.24
CA PRO A 109 -18.57 14.73 -0.43
C PRO A 109 -17.23 15.43 -0.21
N SER A 110 -17.21 16.74 -0.43
CA SER A 110 -16.05 17.56 -0.06
C SER A 110 -15.80 17.43 1.44
N ILE A 111 -14.52 17.34 1.84
CA ILE A 111 -14.13 17.25 3.24
C ILE A 111 -14.64 18.54 3.93
N PRO A 112 -15.68 18.46 4.78
CA PRO A 112 -16.26 19.68 5.33
C PRO A 112 -15.25 20.27 6.32
N SER A 113 -14.82 21.51 6.08
CA SER A 113 -13.98 22.28 7.02
C SER A 113 -14.54 22.31 8.45
N LYS A 114 -15.87 22.21 8.56
CA LYS A 114 -16.62 22.11 9.83
C LYS A 114 -16.42 20.78 10.56
N LEU A 115 -16.12 19.68 9.86
CA LEU A 115 -15.82 18.39 10.48
C LEU A 115 -14.44 18.43 11.13
N THR A 116 -13.48 19.10 10.49
CA THR A 116 -12.15 19.40 11.06
C THR A 116 -12.28 20.32 12.27
N ALA A 117 -13.09 21.39 12.18
CA ALA A 117 -13.34 22.31 13.28
C ALA A 117 -14.08 21.65 14.47
N ASN A 118 -15.11 20.83 14.23
CA ASN A 118 -15.82 20.11 15.29
C ASN A 118 -14.95 19.05 15.94
N LYS A 119 -14.09 18.36 15.20
CA LYS A 119 -13.11 17.41 15.77
C LYS A 119 -12.09 18.13 16.66
N ILE A 120 -11.68 19.35 16.30
CA ILE A 120 -10.86 20.23 17.16
C ILE A 120 -11.64 20.67 18.41
N ILE A 121 -12.92 21.01 18.29
CA ILE A 121 -13.77 21.43 19.41
C ILE A 121 -14.04 20.26 20.38
N GLU A 122 -14.27 19.04 19.88
CA GLU A 122 -14.49 17.84 20.71
C GLU A 122 -13.22 17.48 21.51
N ILE A 123 -12.03 17.70 20.95
CA ILE A 123 -10.74 17.52 21.65
C ILE A 123 -10.52 18.61 22.73
N VAL A 124 -11.09 19.80 22.55
CA VAL A 124 -10.99 20.92 23.51
C VAL A 124 -12.04 20.86 24.62
N GLY A 125 -13.17 20.20 24.38
CA GLY A 125 -14.32 20.13 25.28
C GLY A 125 -14.15 19.23 26.51
N ASP A 126 -13.12 18.38 26.57
CA ASP A 126 -12.98 17.34 27.61
C ASP A 126 -11.88 17.64 28.65
N LYS A 127 -11.84 18.86 29.19
CA LYS A 127 -11.08 19.17 30.42
C LYS A 127 -11.98 19.84 31.45
N PRO A 128 -12.24 19.23 32.62
CA PRO A 128 -12.80 19.95 33.75
C PRO A 128 -11.72 20.89 34.32
N LYS A 129 -12.14 22.11 34.64
CA LYS A 129 -11.32 23.13 35.31
C LYS A 129 -10.91 22.62 36.71
N THR A 130 -9.61 22.44 36.98
CA THR A 130 -8.94 22.97 38.19
C THR A 130 -7.42 22.76 38.19
N SER A 131 -6.71 23.87 38.43
CA SER A 131 -5.44 24.07 39.16
C SER A 131 -4.21 23.15 38.96
N ASN A 132 -3.15 23.81 38.45
CA ASN A 132 -1.77 23.86 38.93
C ASN A 132 -0.83 22.64 38.77
N VAL A 133 0.36 22.98 38.23
CA VAL A 133 1.69 22.33 38.33
C VAL A 133 2.13 21.44 37.14
N SER A 134 2.91 22.11 36.27
CA SER A 134 4.07 21.68 35.46
C SER A 134 4.10 20.29 34.78
N THR A 135 3.90 20.30 33.46
CA THR A 135 4.75 19.55 32.50
C THR A 135 4.69 20.23 31.13
N ASN A 136 5.45 21.33 30.97
CA ASN A 136 5.21 22.36 29.98
C ASN A 136 6.03 22.22 28.68
N TYR A 137 6.07 21.03 28.07
CA TYR A 137 6.76 20.85 26.78
C TYR A 137 5.89 20.14 25.72
N GLU A 138 5.02 19.20 26.11
CA GLU A 138 4.14 18.50 25.16
C GLU A 138 2.88 19.29 24.81
N GLU A 139 2.35 20.11 25.73
CA GLU A 139 1.18 20.96 25.47
C GLU A 139 1.51 22.17 24.60
N GLU A 140 2.69 22.78 24.74
CA GLU A 140 3.16 23.85 23.85
C GLU A 140 3.38 23.35 22.41
N LEU A 141 3.87 22.12 22.24
CA LEU A 141 4.09 21.51 20.94
C LEU A 141 2.75 21.26 20.21
N LYS A 142 1.77 20.68 20.92
CA LYS A 142 0.40 20.47 20.39
C LYS A 142 -0.36 21.78 20.13
N ASN A 143 -0.08 22.83 20.91
CA ASN A 143 -0.63 24.16 20.66
C ASN A 143 -0.03 24.80 19.42
N ASN A 144 1.28 24.63 19.20
CA ASN A 144 1.94 25.10 17.98
C ASN A 144 1.49 24.34 16.74
N GLU A 145 1.30 23.01 16.84
CA GLU A 145 0.70 22.17 15.79
C GLU A 145 -0.69 22.68 15.37
N ARG A 146 -1.59 22.92 16.34
CA ARG A 146 -2.95 23.42 16.09
C ARG A 146 -2.98 24.83 15.51
N LYS A 147 -2.17 25.75 16.05
CA LYS A 147 -2.03 27.11 15.51
C LYS A 147 -1.51 27.10 14.08
N PHE A 148 -0.68 26.12 13.74
CA PHE A 148 -0.07 26.01 12.42
C PHE A 148 -1.03 25.41 11.38
N GLU A 149 -1.80 24.37 11.74
CA GLU A 149 -2.88 23.84 10.90
C GLU A 149 -3.97 24.89 10.63
N GLU A 150 -4.39 25.63 11.66
CA GLU A 150 -5.36 26.72 11.53
C GLU A 150 -4.87 27.81 10.57
N LYS A 151 -3.56 28.09 10.59
CA LYS A 151 -2.92 29.09 9.71
C LYS A 151 -2.79 28.63 8.25
N ILE A 152 -2.66 27.32 8.01
CA ILE A 152 -2.64 26.75 6.65
C ILE A 152 -4.05 26.71 6.05
N VAL A 153 -5.07 26.40 6.85
CA VAL A 153 -6.46 26.29 6.38
C VAL A 153 -7.09 27.66 6.12
N LEU A 154 -6.71 28.70 6.88
CA LEU A 154 -7.27 30.06 6.76
C LEU A 154 -6.59 30.95 5.69
N ASN A 155 -5.46 30.55 5.12
CA ASN A 155 -4.73 31.39 4.16
C ASN A 155 -4.94 30.94 2.71
N THR A 156 -6.13 31.19 2.17
CA THR A 156 -6.42 31.16 0.72
C THR A 156 -5.96 32.45 0.02
N ASN A 157 -4.80 32.98 0.39
CA ASN A 157 -4.08 33.98 -0.42
C ASN A 157 -2.84 33.30 -0.99
N SER A 158 -2.59 33.49 -2.29
CA SER A 158 -1.50 32.81 -2.99
C SER A 158 -0.18 32.99 -2.22
N PRO A 159 0.46 31.91 -1.74
CA PRO A 159 1.75 32.05 -1.11
C PRO A 159 2.74 32.55 -2.16
N ASN A 160 3.57 33.52 -1.78
CA ASN A 160 4.79 33.83 -2.52
C ASN A 160 5.55 32.51 -2.73
N VAL A 161 5.65 32.07 -3.98
CA VAL A 161 5.86 30.66 -4.37
C VAL A 161 7.13 30.07 -3.74
N ASP A 162 8.19 30.87 -3.57
CA ASP A 162 9.48 30.40 -3.06
C ASP A 162 9.52 30.23 -1.53
N ARG A 163 8.83 31.07 -0.76
CA ARG A 163 8.74 30.89 0.71
C ARG A 163 7.74 29.80 1.09
N GLY A 164 6.67 29.66 0.30
CA GLY A 164 5.63 28.65 0.54
C GLY A 164 6.12 27.21 0.42
N ILE A 165 7.00 26.92 -0.54
CA ILE A 165 7.54 25.55 -0.74
C ILE A 165 8.45 25.14 0.42
N VAL A 166 9.35 26.02 0.85
CA VAL A 166 10.26 25.74 1.97
C VAL A 166 9.49 25.56 3.28
N ASP A 167 8.49 26.42 3.52
CA ASP A 167 7.63 26.31 4.70
C ASP A 167 6.75 25.04 4.66
N TYR A 168 6.30 24.63 3.47
CA TYR A 168 5.60 23.35 3.26
C TYR A 168 6.51 22.15 3.54
N PHE A 169 7.72 22.10 2.99
CA PHE A 169 8.66 21.01 3.28
C PHE A 169 9.07 20.99 4.76
N ARG A 170 9.21 22.16 5.38
CA ARG A 170 9.45 22.27 6.83
C ARG A 170 8.27 21.72 7.63
N ALA A 171 7.04 22.00 7.22
CA ALA A 171 5.83 21.43 7.83
C ALA A 171 5.79 19.91 7.70
N VAL A 172 6.01 19.39 6.49
CA VAL A 172 6.09 17.94 6.22
C VAL A 172 7.17 17.30 7.10
N TRP A 173 8.35 17.91 7.17
CA TRP A 173 9.44 17.43 8.01
C TRP A 173 9.09 17.44 9.49
N TYR A 174 8.39 18.46 9.94
CA TYR A 174 7.91 18.57 11.30
C TYR A 174 6.94 17.42 11.66
N HIS A 175 6.02 17.05 10.76
CA HIS A 175 5.12 15.92 10.98
C HIS A 175 5.86 14.57 11.13
N PHE A 176 7.06 14.42 10.56
CA PHE A 176 7.89 13.23 10.77
C PHE A 176 8.44 13.10 12.20
N ASN A 177 8.37 14.15 13.04
CA ASN A 177 8.65 14.02 14.48
C ASN A 177 7.73 13.00 15.17
N ILE A 178 6.60 12.62 14.56
CA ILE A 178 5.74 11.56 15.08
C ILE A 178 6.47 10.21 15.22
N PHE A 179 7.43 9.92 14.35
CA PHE A 179 8.27 8.73 14.45
C PHE A 179 9.19 8.76 15.67
N ARG A 180 9.61 9.96 16.10
CA ARG A 180 10.37 10.13 17.33
C ARG A 180 9.47 10.02 18.57
N ARG A 181 8.27 10.62 18.50
CA ARG A 181 7.30 10.72 19.60
C ARG A 181 6.57 9.39 19.89
N ASN A 182 6.18 8.66 18.84
CA ASN A 182 5.38 7.45 18.94
C ASN A 182 6.17 6.23 18.42
N LYS A 183 6.75 5.48 19.35
CA LYS A 183 7.52 4.26 19.05
C LYS A 183 6.68 3.15 18.43
N ILE A 184 5.36 3.12 18.68
CA ILE A 184 4.45 2.16 18.06
C ILE A 184 4.38 2.45 16.55
N VAL A 185 4.14 3.70 16.17
CA VAL A 185 4.08 4.11 14.76
C VAL A 185 5.40 3.82 14.05
N LEU A 186 6.54 4.19 14.65
CA LEU A 186 7.87 3.91 14.08
C LEU A 186 8.11 2.42 13.83
N LYS A 187 7.80 1.56 14.83
CA LYS A 187 7.98 0.11 14.71
C LYS A 187 7.16 -0.48 13.56
N TRP A 188 5.87 -0.13 13.49
CA TRP A 188 4.98 -0.64 12.45
C TRP A 188 5.34 -0.10 11.06
N SER A 189 5.79 1.15 10.97
CA SER A 189 6.27 1.78 9.72
C SER A 189 7.55 1.13 9.20
N ILE A 190 8.54 0.87 10.06
CA ILE A 190 9.77 0.15 9.67
C ILE A 190 9.42 -1.25 9.16
N TRP A 191 8.59 -1.99 9.91
CA TRP A 191 8.17 -3.33 9.52
C TRP A 191 7.40 -3.31 8.20
N TRP A 192 6.49 -2.34 8.00
CA TRP A 192 5.75 -2.15 6.76
C TRP A 192 6.73 -1.97 5.60
N ALA A 193 7.63 -0.99 5.68
CA ALA A 193 8.51 -0.66 4.56
C ALA A 193 9.41 -1.83 4.16
N LEU A 194 10.01 -2.51 5.14
CA LEU A 194 10.90 -3.65 4.90
C LEU A 194 10.14 -4.86 4.34
N THR A 195 9.02 -5.24 4.96
CA THR A 195 8.25 -6.41 4.53
C THR A 195 7.59 -6.18 3.17
N SER A 196 7.02 -4.98 2.94
CA SER A 196 6.46 -4.63 1.64
C SER A 196 7.51 -4.64 0.54
N CYS A 197 8.75 -4.19 0.81
CA CYS A 197 9.86 -4.30 -0.16
C CYS A 197 10.08 -5.76 -0.59
N GLY A 198 10.31 -6.68 0.36
CA GLY A 198 10.56 -8.09 0.06
C GLY A 198 9.38 -8.76 -0.65
N ILE A 199 8.16 -8.54 -0.16
CA ILE A 199 6.95 -9.11 -0.78
C ILE A 199 6.70 -8.51 -2.18
N PHE A 200 6.93 -7.22 -2.40
CA PHE A 200 6.79 -6.64 -3.73
C PHE A 200 7.79 -7.23 -4.73
N GLN A 201 9.01 -7.59 -4.28
CA GLN A 201 9.94 -8.32 -5.12
C GLN A 201 9.44 -9.73 -5.44
N VAL A 202 8.98 -10.48 -4.43
CA VAL A 202 8.39 -11.80 -4.65
C VAL A 202 7.26 -11.70 -5.66
N MET A 203 6.32 -10.77 -5.49
CA MET A 203 5.19 -10.61 -6.41
C MET A 203 5.59 -10.11 -7.82
N ASN A 204 6.70 -9.38 -7.98
CA ASN A 204 7.24 -9.03 -9.30
C ASN A 204 7.75 -10.26 -10.05
N TYR A 205 8.42 -11.15 -9.32
CA TYR A 205 9.26 -12.20 -9.89
C TYR A 205 8.65 -13.59 -9.80
N VAL A 206 7.50 -13.74 -9.13
CA VAL A 206 6.83 -15.04 -8.93
C VAL A 206 6.41 -15.69 -10.25
N GLN A 207 5.94 -14.90 -11.23
CA GLN A 207 5.58 -15.42 -12.55
C GLN A 207 6.81 -15.99 -13.27
N THR A 208 7.95 -15.30 -13.18
CA THR A 208 9.23 -15.76 -13.72
C THR A 208 9.72 -17.01 -12.99
N LEU A 209 9.54 -17.08 -11.67
CA LEU A 209 9.88 -18.27 -10.88
C LEU A 209 9.05 -19.47 -11.35
N TRP A 210 7.72 -19.33 -11.45
CA TRP A 210 6.83 -20.41 -11.91
C TRP A 210 7.15 -20.85 -13.34
N ALA A 211 7.50 -19.93 -14.23
CA ALA A 211 7.88 -20.27 -15.60
C ALA A 211 9.09 -21.22 -15.67
N THR A 212 9.98 -21.25 -14.67
CA THR A 212 11.09 -22.22 -14.60
C THR A 212 10.65 -23.64 -14.24
N MET A 213 9.44 -23.82 -13.71
CA MET A 213 8.88 -25.10 -13.26
C MET A 213 7.78 -25.61 -14.20
N GLN A 214 7.32 -24.77 -15.13
CA GLN A 214 6.24 -25.07 -16.06
C GLN A 214 6.77 -25.75 -17.32
N THR A 215 6.16 -26.88 -17.68
CA THR A 215 6.50 -27.59 -18.92
C THR A 215 5.59 -27.20 -20.10
N TYR A 216 4.36 -26.74 -19.82
CA TYR A 216 3.38 -26.27 -20.80
C TYR A 216 2.74 -24.96 -20.31
N SER A 217 1.97 -24.27 -21.18
CA SER A 217 1.29 -23.01 -20.86
C SER A 217 0.21 -23.20 -19.81
N ASP A 218 0.61 -23.24 -18.54
CA ASP A 218 -0.27 -23.46 -17.42
C ASP A 218 -1.18 -22.25 -17.22
N THR A 219 -2.47 -22.52 -17.31
CA THR A 219 -3.56 -21.54 -17.15
C THR A 219 -3.79 -21.22 -15.66
N TYR A 220 -3.07 -21.87 -14.75
CA TYR A 220 -3.29 -21.78 -13.31
C TYR A 220 -2.69 -20.53 -12.64
N ASN A 221 -1.70 -19.85 -13.22
CA ASN A 221 -1.04 -18.69 -12.59
C ASN A 221 -2.04 -17.58 -12.22
N GLY A 222 -2.92 -17.21 -13.15
CA GLY A 222 -3.90 -16.17 -12.87
C GLY A 222 -5.02 -16.65 -11.94
N ILE A 223 -5.32 -17.96 -11.89
CA ILE A 223 -6.22 -18.54 -10.88
C ILE A 223 -5.62 -18.39 -9.49
N ILE A 224 -4.32 -18.67 -9.32
CA ILE A 224 -3.63 -18.51 -8.03
C ILE A 224 -3.59 -17.04 -7.59
N GLU A 225 -3.33 -16.10 -8.50
CA GLU A 225 -3.38 -14.67 -8.17
C GLU A 225 -4.78 -14.19 -7.81
N CYS A 226 -5.80 -14.68 -8.54
CA CYS A 226 -7.20 -14.43 -8.23
C CYS A 226 -7.56 -14.92 -6.82
N ALA A 227 -7.24 -16.19 -6.51
CA ALA A 227 -7.46 -16.78 -5.19
C ALA A 227 -6.76 -15.97 -4.09
N ASN A 228 -5.51 -15.56 -4.30
CA ASN A 228 -4.75 -14.74 -3.36
C ASN A 228 -5.43 -13.42 -3.03
N THR A 229 -5.96 -12.73 -4.05
CA THR A 229 -6.66 -11.47 -3.83
C THR A 229 -7.98 -11.65 -3.10
N PHE A 230 -8.71 -12.75 -3.37
CA PHE A 230 -9.94 -13.06 -2.65
C PHE A 230 -9.67 -13.40 -1.18
N ILE A 231 -8.72 -14.30 -0.91
CA ILE A 231 -8.30 -14.66 0.45
C ILE A 231 -7.79 -13.42 1.19
N GLY A 232 -6.96 -12.60 0.54
CA GLY A 232 -6.48 -11.35 1.09
C GLY A 232 -7.60 -10.38 1.45
N ALA A 233 -8.63 -10.27 0.61
CA ALA A 233 -9.80 -9.43 0.88
C ALA A 233 -10.57 -9.93 2.11
N PHE A 234 -10.84 -11.23 2.16
CA PHE A 234 -11.54 -11.86 3.27
C PHE A 234 -10.79 -11.68 4.59
N ILE A 235 -9.49 -11.96 4.59
CA ILE A 235 -8.64 -11.78 5.77
C ILE A 235 -8.54 -10.31 6.19
N SER A 236 -8.41 -9.38 5.24
CA SER A 236 -8.39 -7.95 5.54
C SER A 236 -9.71 -7.48 6.17
N PHE A 237 -10.85 -7.99 5.71
CA PHE A 237 -12.15 -7.74 6.31
C PHE A 237 -12.24 -8.29 7.75
N LEU A 238 -11.72 -9.50 7.99
CA LEU A 238 -11.75 -10.11 9.32
C LEU A 238 -10.93 -9.37 10.38
N VAL A 239 -9.94 -8.55 9.99
CA VAL A 239 -9.10 -7.78 10.94
C VAL A 239 -9.93 -6.89 11.87
N GLN A 240 -11.09 -6.39 11.41
CA GLN A 240 -11.96 -5.57 12.25
C GLN A 240 -12.46 -6.31 13.50
N TYR A 241 -12.58 -7.64 13.44
CA TYR A 241 -13.02 -8.47 14.57
C TYR A 241 -11.86 -8.95 15.46
N ILE A 242 -10.60 -8.76 15.05
CA ILE A 242 -9.43 -9.20 15.82
C ILE A 242 -9.18 -8.25 16.99
N SER A 243 -9.44 -8.68 18.22
CA SER A 243 -9.22 -7.91 19.46
C SER A 243 -7.88 -8.26 20.14
N VAL A 244 -6.77 -8.01 19.46
CA VAL A 244 -5.41 -8.24 19.98
C VAL A 244 -4.85 -6.95 20.60
N ASN A 245 -4.15 -7.06 21.72
CA ASN A 245 -3.40 -5.94 22.29
C ASN A 245 -2.05 -5.79 21.57
N TRP A 246 -2.08 -5.07 20.45
CA TRP A 246 -0.92 -4.86 19.57
C TRP A 246 0.24 -4.11 20.22
N SER A 247 0.01 -3.38 21.31
CA SER A 247 1.08 -2.74 22.08
C SER A 247 1.97 -3.78 22.77
N LYS A 248 1.35 -4.81 23.39
CA LYS A 248 2.07 -5.86 24.13
C LYS A 248 2.52 -7.03 23.24
N GLN A 249 1.63 -7.47 22.35
CA GLN A 249 1.86 -8.70 21.56
C GLN A 249 2.44 -8.42 20.17
N GLY A 250 2.42 -7.17 19.70
CA GLY A 250 2.81 -6.83 18.34
C GLY A 250 4.23 -7.26 17.97
N GLU A 251 5.20 -7.10 18.87
CA GLU A 251 6.59 -7.50 18.58
C GLU A 251 6.75 -8.99 18.39
N TYR A 252 6.17 -9.79 19.27
CA TYR A 252 6.19 -11.25 19.16
C TYR A 252 5.49 -11.72 17.90
N ILE A 253 4.32 -11.15 17.58
CA ILE A 253 3.58 -11.50 16.36
C ILE A 253 4.39 -11.14 15.11
N LEU A 254 4.96 -9.94 15.05
CA LEU A 254 5.79 -9.51 13.92
C LEU A 254 7.02 -10.41 13.76
N LEU A 255 7.72 -10.72 14.84
CA LEU A 255 8.91 -11.58 14.81
C LEU A 255 8.57 -12.99 14.31
N ILE A 256 7.56 -13.63 14.91
CA ILE A 256 7.17 -15.00 14.56
C ILE A 256 6.69 -15.06 13.12
N THR A 257 5.82 -14.15 12.71
CA THR A 257 5.25 -14.18 11.36
C THR A 257 6.26 -13.81 10.29
N SER A 258 7.18 -12.87 10.55
CA SER A 258 8.31 -12.58 9.65
C SER A 258 9.26 -13.79 9.55
N ALA A 259 9.55 -14.48 10.66
CA ALA A 259 10.34 -15.70 10.62
C ALA A 259 9.66 -16.81 9.80
N ILE A 260 8.34 -16.97 9.95
CA ILE A 260 7.55 -17.92 9.15
C ILE A 260 7.61 -17.55 7.66
N ILE A 261 7.36 -16.27 7.30
CA ILE A 261 7.46 -15.81 5.90
C ILE A 261 8.85 -16.11 5.34
N SER A 262 9.91 -15.81 6.10
CA SER A 262 11.29 -16.04 5.68
C SER A 262 11.57 -17.52 5.41
N VAL A 263 11.19 -18.41 6.32
CA VAL A 263 11.32 -19.87 6.15
C VAL A 263 10.52 -20.36 4.94
N LEU A 264 9.29 -19.90 4.76
CA LEU A 264 8.46 -20.27 3.61
C LEU A 264 9.09 -19.80 2.28
N LEU A 265 9.71 -18.63 2.25
CA LEU A 265 10.44 -18.12 1.08
C LEU A 265 11.69 -18.93 0.78
N VAL A 266 12.45 -19.36 1.80
CA VAL A 266 13.56 -20.32 1.62
C VAL A 266 13.04 -21.58 0.93
N ILE A 267 11.99 -22.20 1.47
CA ILE A 267 11.43 -23.44 0.93
C ILE A 267 10.95 -23.22 -0.51
N MET A 268 10.24 -22.10 -0.77
CA MET A 268 9.74 -21.75 -2.09
C MET A 268 10.88 -21.56 -3.11
N SER A 269 12.02 -20.97 -2.71
CA SER A 269 13.18 -20.78 -3.59
C SER A 269 13.82 -22.09 -4.06
N ARG A 270 13.76 -23.14 -3.23
CA ARG A 270 14.37 -24.46 -3.46
C ARG A 270 13.44 -25.47 -4.12
N THR A 271 12.13 -25.21 -4.08
CA THR A 271 11.12 -26.14 -4.59
C THR A 271 11.06 -26.13 -6.12
N GLU A 272 11.03 -27.31 -6.74
CA GLU A 272 10.90 -27.45 -8.20
C GLU A 272 9.49 -27.90 -8.64
N VAL A 273 8.63 -28.21 -7.67
CA VAL A 273 7.24 -28.62 -7.90
C VAL A 273 6.31 -27.41 -7.84
N ILE A 274 5.67 -27.10 -8.96
CA ILE A 274 4.85 -25.89 -9.11
C ILE A 274 3.68 -25.81 -8.12
N TYR A 275 2.96 -26.92 -7.88
CA TYR A 275 1.82 -26.95 -6.97
C TYR A 275 2.21 -26.60 -5.53
N VAL A 276 3.40 -27.03 -5.09
CA VAL A 276 3.93 -26.70 -3.77
C VAL A 276 4.29 -25.20 -3.72
N THR A 277 4.94 -24.68 -4.77
CA THR A 277 5.24 -23.24 -4.89
C THR A 277 3.97 -22.38 -4.88
N TYR A 278 2.88 -22.81 -5.52
CA TYR A 278 1.59 -22.14 -5.45
C TYR A 278 1.03 -22.09 -4.03
N ALA A 279 1.01 -23.23 -3.34
CA ALA A 279 0.51 -23.30 -1.96
C ALA A 279 1.33 -22.40 -1.02
N LEU A 280 2.66 -22.44 -1.12
CA LEU A 280 3.56 -21.59 -0.35
C LEU A 280 3.31 -20.10 -0.63
N TYR A 281 3.21 -19.73 -1.91
CA TYR A 281 2.91 -18.35 -2.31
C TYR A 281 1.58 -17.88 -1.72
N VAL A 282 0.53 -18.73 -1.75
CA VAL A 282 -0.77 -18.38 -1.17
C VAL A 282 -0.67 -18.13 0.34
N VAL A 283 0.04 -18.98 1.07
CA VAL A 283 0.24 -18.83 2.51
C VAL A 283 1.02 -17.54 2.82
N ILE A 284 2.14 -17.30 2.14
CA ILE A 284 2.99 -16.11 2.33
C ILE A 284 2.16 -14.83 2.10
N ILE A 285 1.44 -14.77 0.98
CA ILE A 285 0.64 -13.59 0.60
C ILE A 285 -0.54 -13.40 1.56
N THR A 286 -1.13 -14.47 2.08
CA THR A 286 -2.19 -14.39 3.09
C THR A 286 -1.69 -13.79 4.40
N ILE A 287 -0.55 -14.28 4.90
CA ILE A 287 0.10 -13.73 6.10
C ILE A 287 0.44 -12.25 5.88
N TYR A 288 1.00 -11.90 4.72
CA TYR A 288 1.29 -10.51 4.38
C TYR A 288 0.04 -9.64 4.41
N HIS A 289 -1.07 -10.04 3.77
CA HIS A 289 -2.32 -9.27 3.75
C HIS A 289 -2.93 -9.06 5.14
N LEU A 290 -2.83 -10.06 6.02
CA LEU A 290 -3.21 -9.91 7.42
C LEU A 290 -2.38 -8.82 8.09
N LEU A 291 -1.06 -8.96 8.06
CA LEU A 291 -0.14 -8.12 8.81
C LEU A 291 -0.10 -6.68 8.29
N ILE A 292 -0.15 -6.46 6.97
CA ILE A 292 -0.18 -5.11 6.40
C ILE A 292 -1.48 -4.38 6.74
N THR A 293 -2.61 -5.12 6.86
CA THR A 293 -3.90 -4.55 7.30
C THR A 293 -3.84 -4.20 8.78
N VAL A 294 -3.28 -5.07 9.60
CA VAL A 294 -3.02 -4.81 11.02
C VAL A 294 -2.08 -3.62 11.21
N ALA A 295 -0.99 -3.53 10.45
CA ALA A 295 -0.07 -2.41 10.48
C ALA A 295 -0.78 -1.10 10.12
N SER A 296 -1.61 -1.12 9.07
CA SER A 296 -2.45 0.00 8.68
C SER A 296 -3.38 0.46 9.82
N VAL A 297 -4.04 -0.48 10.50
CA VAL A 297 -4.91 -0.16 11.64
C VAL A 297 -4.11 0.44 12.80
N ASN A 298 -2.99 -0.18 13.17
CA ASN A 298 -2.17 0.26 14.31
C ASN A 298 -1.50 1.60 14.07
N ILE A 299 -1.10 1.90 12.83
CA ILE A 299 -0.59 3.21 12.47
C ILE A 299 -1.74 4.21 12.46
N ALA A 300 -2.85 3.94 11.74
CA ALA A 300 -3.97 4.87 11.61
C ALA A 300 -4.57 5.28 12.97
N THR A 301 -4.73 4.33 13.90
CA THR A 301 -5.29 4.60 15.25
C THR A 301 -4.38 5.44 16.15
N GLN A 302 -3.10 5.59 15.79
CA GLN A 302 -2.10 6.34 16.54
C GLN A 302 -1.80 7.72 15.91
N LEU A 303 -2.42 8.01 14.75
CA LEU A 303 -2.22 9.24 13.99
C LEU A 303 -3.45 10.14 14.06
N ASP A 304 -3.20 11.44 14.05
CA ASP A 304 -4.24 12.44 13.87
C ASP A 304 -4.69 12.49 12.40
N SER A 305 -5.91 12.98 12.15
CA SER A 305 -6.50 13.02 10.80
C SER A 305 -5.73 13.86 9.78
N ALA A 306 -4.78 14.69 10.21
CA ALA A 306 -3.98 15.50 9.30
C ALA A 306 -2.72 14.76 8.78
N SER A 307 -2.20 13.76 9.49
CA SER A 307 -0.86 13.21 9.22
C SER A 307 -0.84 11.79 8.66
N TYR A 308 -1.97 11.04 8.67
CA TYR A 308 -1.93 9.65 8.22
C TYR A 308 -1.54 9.51 6.73
N GLY A 309 -1.96 10.46 5.87
CA GLY A 309 -1.72 10.38 4.43
C GLY A 309 -0.24 10.53 4.11
N LEU A 310 0.42 11.39 4.87
CA LEU A 310 1.85 11.58 4.82
C LEU A 310 2.61 10.33 5.28
N ILE A 311 2.21 9.73 6.41
CA ILE A 311 2.90 8.55 6.95
C ILE A 311 2.70 7.32 6.05
N PHE A 312 1.48 7.04 5.59
CA PHE A 312 1.22 5.94 4.67
C PHE A 312 1.93 6.13 3.32
N GLY A 313 1.96 7.38 2.84
CA GLY A 313 2.70 7.74 1.63
C GLY A 313 4.20 7.53 1.80
N TRP A 314 4.76 7.93 2.94
CA TRP A 314 6.17 7.72 3.27
C TRP A 314 6.53 6.24 3.39
N ASP A 315 5.73 5.44 4.10
CA ASP A 315 5.96 4.00 4.24
C ASP A 315 5.95 3.30 2.89
N THR A 316 5.01 3.67 2.02
CA THR A 316 4.91 3.15 0.65
C THR A 316 6.09 3.61 -0.21
N PHE A 317 6.48 4.88 -0.13
CA PHE A 317 7.65 5.42 -0.82
C PHE A 317 8.93 4.69 -0.41
N LEU A 318 9.15 4.51 0.90
CA LEU A 318 10.34 3.82 1.42
C LEU A 318 10.37 2.36 0.97
N ALA A 319 9.23 1.66 0.98
CA ALA A 319 9.13 0.29 0.44
C ALA A 319 9.54 0.22 -1.04
N LEU A 320 9.01 1.13 -1.88
CA LEU A 320 9.32 1.18 -3.31
C LEU A 320 10.77 1.62 -3.60
N PHE A 321 11.32 2.52 -2.78
CA PHE A 321 12.71 2.94 -2.87
C PHE A 321 13.67 1.79 -2.55
N LEU A 322 13.44 1.09 -1.43
CA LEU A 322 14.20 -0.11 -1.07
C LEU A 322 14.04 -1.21 -2.13
N GLN A 323 12.83 -1.40 -2.65
CA GLN A 323 12.58 -2.32 -3.75
C GLN A 323 13.41 -1.96 -4.98
N THR A 324 13.49 -0.67 -5.34
CA THR A 324 14.27 -0.22 -6.50
C THR A 324 15.76 -0.51 -6.30
N ILE A 325 16.32 -0.21 -5.12
CA ILE A 325 17.72 -0.54 -4.78
C ILE A 325 17.95 -2.04 -4.92
N LEU A 326 17.06 -2.85 -4.35
CA LEU A 326 17.20 -4.30 -4.36
C LEU A 326 17.06 -4.87 -5.78
N THR A 327 16.18 -4.32 -6.62
CA THR A 327 16.07 -4.70 -8.04
C THR A 327 17.36 -4.42 -8.79
N ILE A 328 17.91 -3.20 -8.64
CA ILE A 328 19.17 -2.80 -9.30
C ILE A 328 20.32 -3.70 -8.85
N ALA A 329 20.40 -3.99 -7.55
CA ALA A 329 21.47 -4.81 -6.99
C ALA A 329 21.38 -6.28 -7.45
N VAL A 330 20.20 -6.89 -7.37
CA VAL A 330 20.04 -8.35 -7.45
C VAL A 330 19.57 -8.85 -8.82
N ALA A 331 18.66 -8.13 -9.47
CA ALA A 331 17.98 -8.60 -10.68
C ALA A 331 18.45 -7.92 -11.97
N ASP A 332 18.90 -6.67 -11.89
CA ASP A 332 19.35 -5.90 -13.06
C ASP A 332 20.71 -6.40 -13.59
N LYS A 333 20.91 -6.22 -14.90
CA LYS A 333 22.16 -6.58 -15.60
C LYS A 333 23.36 -5.76 -15.13
N HIS A 334 23.13 -4.54 -14.65
CA HIS A 334 24.19 -3.69 -14.10
C HIS A 334 24.56 -4.06 -12.66
N GLY A 335 23.73 -4.87 -11.99
CA GLY A 335 24.01 -5.43 -10.67
C GLY A 335 24.60 -6.84 -10.75
N PHE A 336 24.17 -7.71 -9.85
CA PHE A 336 24.62 -9.10 -9.79
C PHE A 336 23.94 -10.03 -10.81
N SER A 337 22.82 -9.60 -11.43
CA SER A 337 22.07 -10.39 -12.43
C SER A 337 21.84 -11.85 -11.99
N LEU A 338 21.39 -12.05 -10.74
CA LEU A 338 21.29 -13.37 -10.13
C LEU A 338 20.18 -14.22 -10.75
N SER A 339 20.28 -15.54 -10.63
CA SER A 339 19.22 -16.46 -11.06
C SER A 339 17.94 -16.25 -10.25
N ILE A 340 16.76 -16.45 -10.85
CA ILE A 340 15.47 -16.17 -10.20
C ILE A 340 15.30 -16.87 -8.84
N ARG A 341 15.85 -18.07 -8.67
CA ARG A 341 15.82 -18.81 -7.40
C ARG A 341 16.70 -18.14 -6.34
N THR A 342 17.89 -17.68 -6.73
CA THR A 342 18.79 -16.92 -5.85
C THR A 342 18.18 -15.57 -5.48
N GLN A 343 17.48 -14.91 -6.41
CA GLN A 343 16.77 -13.66 -6.14
C GLN A 343 15.71 -13.87 -5.05
N VAL A 344 14.84 -14.88 -5.20
CA VAL A 344 13.77 -15.19 -4.23
C VAL A 344 14.34 -15.56 -2.86
N PHE A 345 15.47 -16.26 -2.81
CA PHE A 345 16.18 -16.54 -1.56
C PHE A 345 16.71 -15.27 -0.86
N ILE A 346 17.13 -14.25 -1.62
CA ILE A 346 17.62 -12.98 -1.04
C ILE A 346 16.46 -12.10 -0.55
N TYR A 347 15.24 -12.28 -1.06
CA TYR A 347 14.08 -11.46 -0.72
C TYR A 347 13.40 -11.78 0.64
N GLN A 348 13.91 -12.79 1.35
CA GLN A 348 13.30 -13.38 2.56
C GLN A 348 13.46 -12.58 3.85
#